data_AF-A0A8R2C7A5-F1
#
_entry.id   AF-A0A8R2C7A5-F1
#
_cell.length_a   1.000
_cell.length_b   1.000
_cell.length_c   1.000
_cell.angle_alpha   90.00
_cell.angle_beta   90.00
_cell.angle_gamma   90.00
#
_symmetry.space_group_name_H-M   'P 1'
#
loop_
_entity.id
_entity.type
_entity.pdbx_description
1 polymer ?
#
loop_
_entity_poly.entity_id
_entity_poly.type
_entity_poly.pdbx_seq_one_letter_code
_entity_poly.pdbx_strand_id
1 'polypeptide(L)'
;MPSGQRDTAVSIPLTPTRSDLYWRRIFNKYDKDNDGRISYVELKNIIESREYDHDLPDNVVDKIMSLADSDNSGYLDFQEFVAMMHNPDLKAVFGHFVARYIHSIIPNRGPVDTTGTRTGFRPVSTADSDGTYEEEYSCWPPAICMIFISLVEIIFFVYDAVHGNTQANGPIAQIFIYNPHKRQEAWRFLTYMLVHVGVVHLLVNLLVQLFLGVPLEMVHRWWRVVLVYLAGVAAGSLATSLTDPKVYLAGASGGVYALIAAHIATIIMNWSEMEFAIIQLLVFLLLAAVDIGTAVYDRYWRHVAQNIGYVAHLAGAIAGLLVGIGVLRNLEKRKWERRLWWAAILLYFTLMIAGVLANIFWTERFVI
;
A
#
# COMPACT_ATOMS: atom_id res chain seq x y z
N MET A 1 45.48 57.34 -14.05
CA MET A 1 44.64 57.24 -15.27
C MET A 1 45.44 56.46 -16.30
N PRO A 2 44.93 55.43 -17.00
CA PRO A 2 43.52 55.01 -17.18
C PRO A 2 43.25 53.55 -16.69
N SER A 3 42.06 53.25 -16.13
CA SER A 3 40.93 52.46 -16.70
C SER A 3 41.30 51.04 -17.21
N GLY A 4 40.66 49.94 -16.83
CA GLY A 4 39.47 49.68 -16.04
C GLY A 4 38.96 48.27 -16.37
N GLN A 5 38.45 47.54 -15.38
CA GLN A 5 37.40 46.54 -15.57
C GLN A 5 36.82 46.22 -14.19
N ARG A 6 35.57 46.63 -13.97
CA ARG A 6 34.77 46.24 -12.81
C ARG A 6 34.04 44.96 -13.19
N ASP A 7 34.37 43.86 -12.52
CA ASP A 7 33.58 42.64 -12.58
C ASP A 7 32.23 42.90 -11.90
N THR A 8 31.19 43.04 -12.72
CA THR A 8 29.80 43.02 -12.25
C THR A 8 29.45 41.58 -11.89
N ALA A 9 29.37 41.30 -10.58
CA ALA A 9 28.80 40.05 -10.09
C ALA A 9 27.33 39.95 -10.55
N VAL A 10 27.08 39.04 -11.49
CA VAL A 10 25.73 38.66 -11.91
C VAL A 10 25.12 37.82 -10.80
N SER A 11 24.14 38.37 -10.07
CA SER A 11 23.32 37.61 -9.14
C SER A 11 22.37 36.70 -9.93
N ILE A 12 22.69 35.42 -10.01
CA ILE A 12 21.80 34.39 -10.54
C ILE A 12 20.65 34.22 -9.53
N PRO A 13 19.37 34.35 -9.92
CA PRO A 13 18.26 34.08 -9.02
C PRO A 13 18.28 32.59 -8.65
N LEU A 14 18.42 32.27 -7.37
CA LEU A 14 18.34 30.90 -6.88
C LEU A 14 16.93 30.36 -7.15
N THR A 15 16.81 29.43 -8.10
CA THR A 15 15.58 28.65 -8.30
C THR A 15 15.31 27.82 -7.04
N PRO A 16 14.06 27.80 -6.51
CA PRO A 16 13.70 27.01 -5.34
C PRO A 16 14.06 25.53 -5.51
N THR A 17 14.61 24.90 -4.47
CA THR A 17 14.96 23.47 -4.55
C THR A 17 13.69 22.60 -4.59
N ARG A 18 13.81 21.36 -5.08
CA ARG A 18 12.67 20.43 -5.18
C ARG A 18 12.05 20.11 -3.80
N SER A 19 12.84 20.17 -2.73
CA SER A 19 12.38 20.08 -1.34
C SER A 19 11.53 21.28 -0.94
N ASP A 20 11.91 22.50 -1.34
CA ASP A 20 11.17 23.72 -0.99
C ASP A 20 9.77 23.71 -1.60
N LEU A 21 9.63 23.21 -2.85
CA LEU A 21 8.33 23.07 -3.52
C LEU A 21 7.42 22.03 -2.86
N TYR A 22 8.00 20.99 -2.27
CA TYR A 22 7.23 19.97 -1.53
C TYR A 22 6.70 20.54 -0.21
N TRP A 23 7.57 21.21 0.56
CA TRP A 23 7.19 21.82 1.82
C TRP A 23 6.18 22.95 1.63
N ARG A 24 6.30 23.73 0.54
CA ARG A 24 5.36 24.81 0.21
C ARG A 24 3.94 24.29 -0.02
N ARG A 25 3.80 23.10 -0.61
CA ARG A 25 2.49 22.47 -0.82
C ARG A 25 1.86 21.99 0.47
N ILE A 26 2.67 21.48 1.41
CA ILE A 26 2.18 21.07 2.72
C ILE A 26 1.78 22.30 3.53
N PHE A 27 2.63 23.33 3.55
CA PHE A 27 2.36 24.60 4.20
C PHE A 27 1.02 25.21 3.75
N ASN A 28 0.84 25.40 2.44
CA ASN A 28 -0.39 25.97 1.87
C ASN A 28 -1.64 25.10 2.07
N LYS A 29 -1.50 23.82 2.42
CA LYS A 29 -2.65 22.95 2.71
C LYS A 29 -3.24 23.23 4.09
N TYR A 30 -2.41 23.69 5.01
CA TYR A 30 -2.73 23.85 6.42
C TYR A 30 -2.83 25.32 6.87
N ASP A 31 -2.23 26.23 6.11
CA ASP A 31 -2.59 27.66 6.08
C ASP A 31 -4.00 27.79 5.47
N LYS A 32 -5.03 27.74 6.32
CA LYS A 32 -6.44 27.65 5.90
C LYS A 32 -6.97 29.01 5.47
N ASP A 33 -6.51 30.06 6.12
CA ASP A 33 -6.90 31.43 5.81
C ASP A 33 -6.00 32.06 4.72
N ASN A 34 -4.95 31.35 4.28
CA ASN A 34 -3.99 31.77 3.26
C ASN A 34 -3.27 33.07 3.64
N ASP A 35 -3.03 33.27 4.94
CA ASP A 35 -2.32 34.45 5.45
C ASP A 35 -0.78 34.34 5.28
N GLY A 36 -0.31 33.20 4.78
CA GLY A 36 1.10 32.91 4.53
C GLY A 36 1.86 32.47 5.77
N ARG A 37 1.15 32.16 6.86
CA ARG A 37 1.69 31.69 8.15
C ARG A 37 0.81 30.55 8.67
N ILE A 38 1.31 29.79 9.65
CA ILE A 38 0.55 28.75 10.35
C ILE A 38 0.36 29.20 11.79
N SER A 39 -0.87 29.48 12.17
CA SER A 39 -1.23 29.84 13.54
C SER A 39 -1.12 28.65 14.50
N TYR A 40 -1.06 28.93 15.81
CA TYR A 40 -1.15 27.89 16.85
C TYR A 40 -2.38 26.99 16.66
N VAL A 41 -3.52 27.55 16.27
CA VAL A 41 -4.77 26.80 16.06
C VAL A 41 -4.66 25.90 14.83
N GLU A 42 -4.04 26.38 13.75
CA GLU A 42 -3.79 25.56 12.56
C GLU A 42 -2.76 24.47 12.82
N LEU A 43 -1.69 24.76 13.57
CA LEU A 43 -0.70 23.77 14.00
C LEU A 43 -1.32 22.71 14.92
N LYS A 44 -2.12 23.15 15.90
CA LYS A 44 -2.90 22.26 16.76
C LYS A 44 -3.85 21.41 15.92
N ASN A 45 -4.55 21.99 14.96
CA ASN A 45 -5.37 21.25 14.01
C ASN A 45 -4.55 20.32 13.10
N ILE A 46 -3.32 20.65 12.70
CA ILE A 46 -2.43 19.72 11.97
C ILE A 46 -2.20 18.46 12.82
N ILE A 47 -1.96 18.66 14.11
CA ILE A 47 -1.65 17.62 15.09
C ILE A 47 -2.91 16.83 15.52
N GLU A 48 -4.06 17.49 15.61
CA GLU A 48 -5.34 16.93 16.09
C GLU A 48 -6.27 16.45 14.96
N SER A 49 -5.97 16.73 13.68
CA SER A 49 -6.86 16.44 12.55
C SER A 49 -6.98 14.97 12.14
N ARG A 50 -6.89 14.02 13.08
CA ARG A 50 -7.38 12.66 12.83
C ARG A 50 -8.27 12.18 13.96
N GLU A 51 -9.44 11.70 13.54
CA GLU A 51 -10.43 10.93 14.28
C GLU A 51 -9.74 9.90 15.21
N TYR A 52 -9.55 10.27 16.48
CA TYR A 52 -9.70 9.50 17.72
C TYR A 52 -9.00 10.30 18.85
N ASP A 53 -9.84 10.66 19.83
CA ASP A 53 -9.69 11.50 21.02
C ASP A 53 -8.29 11.90 21.55
N HIS A 54 -8.23 13.18 21.96
CA HIS A 54 -7.52 13.73 23.13
C HIS A 54 -6.42 12.84 23.76
N ASP A 55 -5.16 13.01 23.38
CA ASP A 55 -4.02 12.53 24.20
C ASP A 55 -2.65 13.14 23.82
N LEU A 56 -2.64 14.33 23.22
CA LEU A 56 -1.43 15.15 23.14
C LEU A 56 -1.65 16.34 24.07
N PRO A 57 -1.00 16.40 25.24
CA PRO A 57 -1.17 17.51 26.15
C PRO A 57 -0.73 18.82 25.44
N ASP A 58 -1.46 19.91 25.69
CA ASP A 58 -1.24 21.22 25.02
C ASP A 58 0.23 21.68 25.10
N ASN A 59 0.92 21.24 26.15
CA ASN A 59 2.35 21.47 26.36
C ASN A 59 3.26 20.96 25.21
N VAL A 60 2.82 20.01 24.38
CA VAL A 60 3.59 19.53 23.22
C VAL A 60 3.50 20.53 22.08
N VAL A 61 2.32 21.10 21.83
CA VAL A 61 2.14 22.15 20.81
C VAL A 61 2.90 23.40 21.25
N ASP A 62 2.80 23.78 22.52
CA ASP A 62 3.58 24.89 23.10
C ASP A 62 5.09 24.67 22.97
N LYS A 63 5.55 23.43 23.18
CA LYS A 63 6.97 23.06 23.03
C LYS A 63 7.42 23.07 21.58
N ILE A 64 6.57 22.66 20.64
CA ILE A 64 6.86 22.74 19.21
C ILE A 64 6.93 24.21 18.78
N MET A 65 5.96 25.02 19.21
CA MET A 65 5.92 26.45 18.89
C MET A 65 7.15 27.16 19.43
N SER A 66 7.48 26.98 20.71
CA SER A 66 8.69 27.58 21.31
C SER A 66 10.03 27.12 20.71
N LEU A 67 10.06 26.01 19.96
CA LEU A 67 11.26 25.52 19.28
C LEU A 67 11.32 25.93 17.80
N ALA A 68 10.17 26.23 17.19
CA ALA A 68 10.05 26.48 15.75
C ALA A 68 9.83 27.98 15.43
N ASP A 69 9.07 28.68 16.26
CA ASP A 69 8.81 30.12 16.20
C ASP A 69 10.03 30.88 16.73
N SER A 70 10.97 31.17 15.82
CA SER A 70 12.26 31.77 16.16
C SER A 70 12.14 33.26 16.43
N ASP A 71 11.13 33.90 15.85
CA ASP A 71 10.85 35.33 16.01
C ASP A 71 9.82 35.65 17.11
N ASN A 72 9.23 34.63 17.75
CA ASN A 72 8.17 34.71 18.75
C ASN A 72 6.95 35.49 18.25
N SER A 73 6.63 35.38 16.96
CA SER A 73 5.47 36.04 16.37
C SER A 73 4.15 35.40 16.79
N GLY A 74 4.17 34.17 17.33
CA GLY A 74 2.99 33.35 17.61
C GLY A 74 2.46 32.61 16.38
N TYR A 75 3.22 32.64 15.28
CA TYR A 75 2.89 32.01 14.00
C TYR A 75 4.16 31.35 13.42
N LEU A 76 4.00 30.30 12.62
CA LEU A 76 5.10 29.72 11.88
C LEU A 76 5.07 30.21 10.44
N ASP A 77 6.09 30.96 10.03
CA ASP A 77 6.26 31.27 8.63
C ASP A 77 6.80 30.07 7.84
N PHE A 78 6.89 30.22 6.52
CA PHE A 78 7.35 29.12 5.67
C PHE A 78 8.79 28.68 5.95
N GLN A 79 9.69 29.62 6.26
CA GLN A 79 11.09 29.29 6.55
C GLN A 79 11.21 28.57 7.90
N GLU A 80 10.47 29.02 8.91
CA GLU A 80 10.39 28.39 10.22
C GLU A 80 9.77 27.00 10.14
N PHE A 81 8.68 26.84 9.38
CA PHE A 81 8.06 25.55 9.12
C PHE A 81 9.04 24.57 8.44
N VAL A 82 9.79 25.02 7.44
CA VAL A 82 10.79 24.18 6.77
C VAL A 82 11.93 23.84 7.74
N ALA A 83 12.45 24.80 8.50
CA ALA A 83 13.49 24.57 9.49
C ALA A 83 13.04 23.57 10.57
N MET A 84 11.81 23.69 11.05
CA MET A 84 11.15 22.77 11.96
C MET A 84 11.12 21.34 11.41
N MET A 85 10.74 21.15 10.15
CA MET A 85 10.71 19.83 9.51
C MET A 85 12.10 19.20 9.31
N HIS A 86 13.16 20.01 9.33
CA HIS A 86 14.55 19.55 9.26
C HIS A 86 15.21 19.42 10.65
N ASN A 87 14.53 19.82 11.73
CA ASN A 87 15.04 19.68 13.09
C ASN A 87 15.01 18.20 13.51
N PRO A 88 16.16 17.60 13.91
CA PRO A 88 16.26 16.18 14.27
C PRO A 88 15.28 15.74 15.37
N ASP A 89 15.05 16.58 16.37
CA ASP A 89 14.18 16.27 17.51
C ASP A 89 12.69 16.29 17.13
N LEU A 90 12.31 17.12 16.17
CA LEU A 90 10.93 17.22 15.67
C LEU A 90 10.65 16.24 14.52
N LYS A 91 11.69 15.89 13.75
CA LYS A 91 11.67 14.76 12.82
C LYS A 91 11.36 13.44 13.55
N ALA A 92 11.79 13.30 14.80
CA ALA A 92 11.41 12.17 15.64
C ALA A 92 9.90 12.16 15.96
N VAL A 93 9.26 13.31 16.16
CA VAL A 93 7.81 13.43 16.40
C VAL A 93 6.99 13.08 15.14
N PHE A 94 7.36 13.59 13.97
CA PHE A 94 6.71 13.21 12.71
C PHE A 94 7.04 11.77 12.28
N GLY A 95 8.26 11.32 12.58
CA GLY A 95 8.68 9.92 12.48
C GLY A 95 7.82 9.02 13.37
N HIS A 96 7.49 9.46 14.58
CA HIS A 96 6.58 8.77 15.50
C HIS A 96 5.16 8.64 14.94
N PHE A 97 4.67 9.61 14.18
CA PHE A 97 3.35 9.54 13.54
C PHE A 97 3.29 8.51 12.40
N VAL A 98 4.32 8.50 11.54
CA VAL A 98 4.49 7.48 10.50
C VAL A 98 4.69 6.12 11.14
N ALA A 99 5.51 6.04 12.20
CA ALA A 99 5.70 4.84 13.01
C ALA A 99 4.38 4.36 13.64
N ARG A 100 3.51 5.25 14.13
CA ARG A 100 2.22 4.88 14.74
C ARG A 100 1.22 4.32 13.73
N TYR A 101 1.16 4.87 12.51
CA TYR A 101 0.40 4.26 11.42
C TYR A 101 0.99 2.90 11.02
N ILE A 102 2.32 2.80 10.92
CA ILE A 102 3.03 1.54 10.71
C ILE A 102 2.68 0.53 11.81
N HIS A 103 2.81 0.87 13.09
CA HIS A 103 2.44 0.03 14.23
C HIS A 103 0.95 -0.34 14.30
N SER A 104 0.06 0.48 13.72
CA SER A 104 -1.37 0.13 13.61
C SER A 104 -1.65 -0.93 12.54
N ILE A 105 -0.78 -1.05 11.54
CA ILE A 105 -0.88 -2.03 10.44
C ILE A 105 0.00 -3.25 10.69
N ILE A 106 1.05 -3.06 11.49
CA ILE A 106 2.17 -3.98 11.63
C ILE A 106 2.33 -4.34 13.11
N PRO A 107 2.52 -5.62 13.41
CA PRO A 107 2.65 -6.09 14.77
C PRO A 107 3.94 -5.60 15.44
N ASN A 108 3.81 -5.11 16.68
CA ASN A 108 4.87 -4.61 17.54
C ASN A 108 5.53 -5.78 18.28
N ARG A 109 6.86 -5.95 18.22
CA ARG A 109 7.53 -6.91 19.10
C ARG A 109 7.76 -6.24 20.45
N GLY A 110 7.23 -6.84 21.52
CA GLY A 110 7.61 -6.43 22.87
C GLY A 110 9.12 -6.48 23.11
N PRO A 111 9.66 -5.71 24.07
CA PRO A 111 11.09 -5.71 24.38
C PRO A 111 11.54 -7.12 24.78
N VAL A 112 12.69 -7.57 24.26
CA VAL A 112 13.31 -8.82 24.69
C VAL A 112 13.69 -8.68 26.16
N ASP A 113 13.01 -9.44 27.01
CA ASP A 113 13.21 -9.44 28.45
C ASP A 113 14.63 -9.94 28.77
N THR A 114 15.55 -9.01 29.02
CA THR A 114 16.96 -9.28 29.34
C THR A 114 17.17 -9.62 30.82
N THR A 115 16.09 -9.89 31.57
CA THR A 115 16.13 -10.11 33.03
C THR A 115 16.35 -11.58 33.45
N GLY A 116 17.03 -12.38 32.62
CA GLY A 116 17.54 -13.70 33.01
C GLY A 116 18.95 -13.63 33.62
N THR A 117 19.03 -13.42 34.94
CA THR A 117 20.13 -13.80 35.85
C THR A 117 21.59 -13.79 35.31
N ARG A 118 22.33 -12.71 35.61
CA ARG A 118 23.80 -12.63 35.46
C ARG A 118 24.51 -13.48 36.54
N THR A 119 25.12 -14.59 36.16
CA THR A 119 26.39 -15.02 36.76
C THR A 119 27.48 -14.83 35.72
N GLY A 120 28.42 -13.91 36.00
CA GLY A 120 29.60 -13.69 35.17
C GLY A 120 29.69 -12.28 34.58
N PHE A 121 30.58 -11.48 35.16
CA PHE A 121 31.02 -10.20 34.61
C PHE A 121 31.81 -10.47 33.31
N ARG A 122 31.27 -10.09 32.15
CA ARG A 122 32.05 -9.90 30.91
C ARG A 122 32.14 -8.41 30.60
N PRO A 123 33.29 -7.90 30.15
CA PRO A 123 33.43 -6.50 29.79
C PRO A 123 32.56 -6.23 28.56
N VAL A 124 31.80 -5.14 28.63
CA VAL A 124 30.93 -4.64 27.56
C VAL A 124 31.81 -4.36 26.34
N SER A 125 31.75 -5.23 25.33
CA SER A 125 32.15 -4.88 23.98
C SER A 125 31.05 -3.98 23.41
N THR A 126 31.42 -2.79 22.95
CA THR A 126 30.58 -1.84 22.21
C THR A 126 30.17 -2.36 20.82
N ALA A 127 29.81 -3.65 20.73
CA ALA A 127 29.38 -4.33 19.52
C ALA A 127 27.97 -4.94 19.65
N ASP A 128 27.38 -4.94 20.85
CA ASP A 128 26.02 -5.47 21.09
C ASP A 128 25.12 -4.38 21.69
N SER A 129 25.10 -3.19 21.10
CA SER A 129 23.99 -2.27 21.30
C SER A 129 22.83 -2.71 20.40
N ASP A 130 21.95 -3.53 20.97
CA ASP A 130 20.60 -3.83 20.48
C ASP A 130 19.79 -2.52 20.33
N GLY A 131 20.04 -1.79 19.23
CA GLY A 131 19.59 -0.41 19.07
C GLY A 131 18.98 -0.08 17.71
N THR A 132 18.49 -1.05 16.94
CA THR A 132 18.10 -0.77 15.54
C THR A 132 16.85 -1.52 15.08
N TYR A 133 15.74 -1.36 15.80
CA TYR A 133 14.40 -1.68 15.27
C TYR A 133 13.95 -0.65 14.21
N GLU A 134 14.42 0.60 14.33
CA GLU A 134 14.13 1.69 13.39
C GLU A 134 14.89 1.56 12.06
N GLU A 135 15.97 0.76 12.00
CA GLU A 135 16.77 0.59 10.78
C GLU A 135 16.23 -0.49 9.83
N GLU A 136 15.35 -1.39 10.28
CA GLU A 136 14.77 -2.42 9.40
C GLU A 136 13.61 -1.89 8.53
N TYR A 137 13.12 -0.68 8.80
CA TYR A 137 12.23 0.09 7.93
C TYR A 137 13.02 0.92 6.92
N SER A 138 13.97 0.27 6.25
CA SER A 138 14.62 0.91 5.12
C SER A 138 13.58 1.03 4.00
N CYS A 139 13.31 2.25 3.52
CA CYS A 139 12.66 2.53 2.22
C CYS A 139 13.52 2.05 1.03
N TRP A 140 14.26 0.96 1.25
CA TRP A 140 15.31 0.38 0.46
C TRP A 140 15.23 -1.15 0.61
N PRO A 141 14.84 -1.87 -0.44
CA PRO A 141 14.40 -1.36 -1.73
C PRO A 141 13.10 -0.54 -1.60
N PRO A 142 12.99 0.61 -2.29
CA PRO A 142 11.80 1.46 -2.21
C PRO A 142 10.55 0.72 -2.70
N ALA A 143 9.40 1.07 -2.12
CA ALA A 143 8.09 0.51 -2.44
C ALA A 143 7.60 0.98 -3.83
N ILE A 144 8.32 0.52 -4.87
CA ILE A 144 8.13 0.96 -6.25
C ILE A 144 7.17 0.03 -6.99
N CYS A 145 7.02 -1.24 -6.58
CA CYS A 145 6.37 -2.22 -7.45
C CYS A 145 4.88 -1.92 -7.63
N MET A 146 4.13 -1.63 -6.56
CA MET A 146 2.72 -1.19 -6.69
C MET A 146 2.58 0.12 -7.45
N ILE A 147 3.47 1.08 -7.21
CA ILE A 147 3.47 2.36 -7.92
C ILE A 147 3.70 2.13 -9.42
N PHE A 148 4.65 1.27 -9.77
CA PHE A 148 4.98 0.93 -11.15
C PHE A 148 3.80 0.26 -11.85
N ILE A 149 3.19 -0.76 -11.24
CA ILE A 149 2.01 -1.45 -11.79
C ILE A 149 0.88 -0.43 -12.00
N SER A 150 0.60 0.42 -11.02
CA SER A 150 -0.40 1.50 -11.11
C SER A 150 -0.12 2.48 -12.25
N LEU A 151 1.13 2.85 -12.48
CA LEU A 151 1.49 3.72 -13.61
C LEU A 151 1.24 3.04 -14.96
N VAL A 152 1.54 1.74 -15.09
CA VAL A 152 1.26 0.98 -16.31
C VAL A 152 -0.24 0.88 -16.56
N GLU A 153 -1.04 0.61 -15.53
CA GLU A 153 -2.51 0.59 -15.62
C GLU A 153 -3.07 1.92 -16.12
N ILE A 154 -2.58 3.05 -15.57
CA ILE A 154 -2.99 4.40 -15.99
C ILE A 154 -2.60 4.63 -17.45
N ILE A 155 -1.36 4.31 -17.85
CA ILE A 155 -0.88 4.52 -19.22
C ILE A 155 -1.73 3.72 -20.20
N PHE A 156 -2.01 2.45 -19.89
CA PHE A 156 -2.81 1.58 -20.75
C PHE A 156 -4.25 2.08 -20.88
N PHE A 157 -4.86 2.48 -19.76
CA PHE A 157 -6.21 3.03 -19.76
C PHE A 157 -6.31 4.35 -20.52
N VAL A 158 -5.37 5.28 -20.30
CA VAL A 158 -5.33 6.57 -21.01
C VAL A 158 -5.15 6.35 -22.51
N TYR A 159 -4.29 5.41 -22.91
CA TYR A 159 -4.10 5.09 -24.32
C TYR A 159 -5.42 4.64 -24.98
N ASP A 160 -6.13 3.69 -24.38
CA ASP A 160 -7.42 3.23 -24.92
C ASP A 160 -8.49 4.33 -24.89
N ALA A 161 -8.51 5.15 -23.83
CA ALA A 161 -9.45 6.26 -23.70
C ALA A 161 -9.25 7.34 -24.78
N VAL A 162 -8.00 7.65 -25.14
CA VAL A 162 -7.68 8.57 -26.25
C VAL A 162 -8.17 8.03 -27.61
N HIS A 163 -8.26 6.71 -27.76
CA HIS A 163 -8.85 6.06 -28.93
C HIS A 163 -10.37 5.88 -28.83
N GLY A 164 -11.03 6.56 -27.89
CA GLY A 164 -12.49 6.53 -27.72
C GLY A 164 -13.03 5.28 -27.01
N ASN A 165 -12.17 4.48 -26.38
CA ASN A 165 -12.55 3.20 -25.76
C ASN A 165 -12.32 3.24 -24.24
N THR A 166 -13.40 3.26 -23.46
CA THR A 166 -13.34 3.22 -21.99
C THR A 166 -13.89 1.93 -21.40
N GLN A 167 -14.34 1.00 -22.24
CA GLN A 167 -15.04 -0.22 -21.82
C GLN A 167 -14.15 -1.47 -21.96
N ALA A 168 -12.83 -1.32 -21.76
CA ALA A 168 -11.83 -2.36 -21.99
C ALA A 168 -11.97 -3.06 -23.37
N ASN A 169 -12.32 -2.30 -24.40
CA ASN A 169 -12.47 -2.75 -25.77
C ASN A 169 -11.50 -2.06 -26.75
N GLY A 170 -10.61 -1.21 -26.24
CA GLY A 170 -9.61 -0.48 -27.02
C GLY A 170 -8.42 -1.33 -27.47
N PRO A 171 -7.50 -0.77 -28.28
CA PRO A 171 -6.38 -1.50 -28.86
C PRO A 171 -5.50 -2.23 -27.83
N ILE A 172 -5.21 -1.61 -26.70
CA ILE A 172 -4.40 -2.20 -25.62
C ILE A 172 -5.21 -3.26 -24.87
N ALA A 173 -6.47 -2.96 -24.55
CA ALA A 173 -7.37 -3.92 -23.93
C ALA A 173 -7.49 -5.22 -24.72
N GLN A 174 -7.65 -5.18 -26.05
CA GLN A 174 -7.74 -6.39 -26.88
C GLN A 174 -6.49 -7.30 -26.78
N ILE A 175 -5.32 -6.72 -26.51
CA ILE A 175 -4.06 -7.47 -26.37
C ILE A 175 -3.95 -8.13 -25.00
N PHE A 176 -4.35 -7.43 -23.93
CA PHE A 176 -4.04 -7.85 -22.55
C PHE A 176 -5.24 -8.39 -21.76
N ILE A 177 -6.47 -8.11 -22.18
CA ILE A 177 -7.70 -8.61 -21.54
C ILE A 177 -7.68 -10.14 -21.48
N TYR A 178 -8.23 -10.70 -20.40
CA TYR A 178 -8.50 -12.12 -20.36
C TYR A 178 -9.63 -12.42 -21.34
N ASN A 179 -9.31 -13.20 -22.38
CA ASN A 179 -10.28 -13.63 -23.38
C ASN A 179 -10.49 -15.16 -23.28
N PRO A 180 -11.70 -15.62 -22.91
CA PRO A 180 -11.98 -17.04 -22.73
C PRO A 180 -11.84 -17.88 -24.02
N HIS A 181 -11.87 -17.25 -25.19
CA HIS A 181 -11.65 -17.93 -26.47
C HIS A 181 -10.17 -18.02 -26.85
N LYS A 182 -9.27 -17.37 -26.10
CA LYS A 182 -7.83 -17.33 -26.34
C LYS A 182 -7.03 -17.88 -25.16
N ARG A 183 -7.53 -18.92 -24.49
CA ARG A 183 -6.88 -19.52 -23.30
C ARG A 183 -5.47 -20.07 -23.55
N GLN A 184 -5.12 -20.36 -24.80
CA GLN A 184 -3.76 -20.75 -25.18
C GLN A 184 -2.76 -19.58 -25.05
N GLU A 185 -3.25 -18.33 -25.08
CA GLU A 185 -2.47 -17.12 -24.82
C GLU A 185 -2.28 -16.95 -23.31
N ALA A 186 -1.47 -17.80 -22.69
CA ALA A 186 -1.36 -17.96 -21.22
C ALA A 186 -1.06 -16.66 -20.46
N TRP A 187 -0.38 -15.68 -21.08
CA TRP A 187 -0.12 -14.38 -20.47
C TRP A 187 -1.40 -13.64 -20.09
N ARG A 188 -2.52 -13.87 -20.80
CA ARG A 188 -3.82 -13.25 -20.53
C ARG A 188 -4.41 -13.61 -19.17
N PHE A 189 -3.96 -14.70 -18.55
CA PHE A 189 -4.33 -15.05 -17.17
C PHE A 189 -3.68 -14.11 -16.14
N LEU A 190 -2.67 -13.34 -16.53
CA LEU A 190 -2.00 -12.34 -15.69
C LEU A 190 -2.25 -10.91 -16.18
N THR A 191 -2.08 -10.66 -17.48
CA THR A 191 -2.04 -9.30 -18.04
C THR A 191 -3.38 -8.57 -17.99
N TYR A 192 -4.48 -9.29 -17.74
CA TYR A 192 -5.80 -8.67 -17.60
C TYR A 192 -5.86 -7.66 -16.44
N MET A 193 -4.94 -7.76 -15.47
CA MET A 193 -4.79 -6.79 -14.39
C MET A 193 -4.47 -5.37 -14.90
N LEU A 194 -3.85 -5.25 -16.07
CA LEU A 194 -3.35 -3.97 -16.61
C LEU A 194 -4.41 -3.16 -17.36
N VAL A 195 -5.61 -3.70 -17.57
CA VAL A 195 -6.66 -3.10 -18.40
C VAL A 195 -7.94 -2.96 -17.60
N HIS A 196 -8.67 -1.85 -17.75
CA HIS A 196 -9.78 -1.50 -16.86
C HIS A 196 -11.03 -1.07 -17.63
N VAL A 197 -12.20 -1.38 -17.06
CA VAL A 197 -13.51 -0.94 -17.56
C VAL A 197 -13.93 0.32 -16.81
N GLY A 198 -13.76 1.47 -17.43
CA GLY A 198 -14.19 2.76 -16.92
C GLY A 198 -13.27 3.38 -15.87
N VAL A 199 -13.43 4.70 -15.70
CA VAL A 199 -12.58 5.53 -14.83
C VAL A 199 -12.76 5.18 -13.36
N VAL A 200 -14.01 4.96 -12.92
CA VAL A 200 -14.32 4.66 -11.51
C VAL A 200 -13.69 3.34 -11.08
N HIS A 201 -13.78 2.30 -11.93
CA HIS A 201 -13.19 1.00 -11.63
C HIS A 201 -11.66 1.08 -11.53
N LEU A 202 -11.00 1.81 -12.44
CA LEU A 202 -9.57 2.07 -12.34
C LEU A 202 -9.22 2.82 -11.05
N LEU A 203 -9.92 3.92 -10.75
CA LEU A 203 -9.63 4.77 -9.60
C LEU A 203 -9.70 4.00 -8.28
N VAL A 204 -10.75 3.18 -8.09
CA VAL A 204 -10.91 2.39 -6.86
C VAL A 204 -9.82 1.33 -6.74
N ASN A 205 -9.49 0.62 -7.83
CA ASN A 205 -8.38 -0.35 -7.81
C ASN A 205 -7.05 0.32 -7.43
N LEU A 206 -6.72 1.46 -8.05
CA LEU A 206 -5.50 2.22 -7.76
C LEU A 206 -5.45 2.69 -6.30
N LEU A 207 -6.56 3.21 -5.78
CA LEU A 207 -6.64 3.69 -4.41
C LEU A 207 -6.34 2.55 -3.44
N VAL A 208 -7.04 1.42 -3.56
CA VAL A 208 -6.85 0.28 -2.64
C VAL A 208 -5.48 -0.37 -2.84
N GLN A 209 -5.03 -0.53 -4.08
CA GLN A 209 -3.71 -1.08 -4.42
C GLN A 209 -2.58 -0.26 -3.80
N LEU A 210 -2.60 1.06 -3.92
CA LEU A 210 -1.56 1.92 -3.36
C LEU A 210 -1.68 2.03 -1.85
N PHE A 211 -2.89 2.19 -1.33
CA PHE A 211 -3.12 2.35 0.11
C PHE A 211 -2.76 1.09 0.91
N LEU A 212 -3.01 -0.10 0.37
CA LEU A 212 -2.70 -1.37 1.05
C LEU A 212 -1.36 -1.96 0.61
N GLY A 213 -1.04 -1.88 -0.68
CA GLY A 213 0.14 -2.52 -1.22
C GLY A 213 1.44 -1.82 -0.80
N VAL A 214 1.51 -0.49 -0.81
CA VAL A 214 2.73 0.25 -0.46
C VAL A 214 3.17 -0.02 1.00
N PRO A 215 2.28 0.05 2.01
CA PRO A 215 2.65 -0.35 3.37
C PRO A 215 3.14 -1.80 3.46
N LEU A 216 2.48 -2.75 2.79
CA LEU A 216 2.97 -4.13 2.77
C LEU A 216 4.39 -4.24 2.17
N GLU A 217 4.70 -3.46 1.12
CA GLU A 217 6.02 -3.50 0.48
C GLU A 217 7.11 -2.97 1.41
N MET A 218 6.82 -1.92 2.16
CA MET A 218 7.74 -1.33 3.13
C MET A 218 8.11 -2.32 4.25
N VAL A 219 7.20 -3.24 4.59
CA VAL A 219 7.36 -4.18 5.72
C VAL A 219 7.92 -5.52 5.29
N HIS A 220 7.35 -6.05 4.21
CA HIS A 220 7.61 -7.41 3.77
C HIS A 220 8.58 -7.48 2.59
N ARG A 221 8.99 -6.32 2.04
CA ARG A 221 9.77 -6.17 0.80
C ARG A 221 8.92 -6.38 -0.45
N TRP A 222 9.15 -5.56 -1.47
CA TRP A 222 8.38 -5.53 -2.72
C TRP A 222 8.16 -6.91 -3.37
N TRP A 223 9.20 -7.76 -3.40
CA TRP A 223 9.11 -9.06 -4.09
C TRP A 223 8.14 -10.04 -3.41
N ARG A 224 7.94 -9.93 -2.09
CA ARG A 224 6.96 -10.76 -1.37
C ARG A 224 5.54 -10.34 -1.71
N VAL A 225 5.34 -9.03 -1.77
CA VAL A 225 4.03 -8.44 -2.05
C VAL A 225 3.64 -8.66 -3.51
N VAL A 226 4.57 -8.52 -4.46
CA VAL A 226 4.28 -8.80 -5.88
C VAL A 226 3.96 -10.28 -6.11
N LEU A 227 4.59 -11.21 -5.38
CA LEU A 227 4.24 -12.64 -5.45
C LEU A 227 2.80 -12.88 -4.98
N VAL A 228 2.40 -12.27 -3.86
CA VAL A 228 1.03 -12.35 -3.34
C VAL A 228 0.03 -11.75 -4.31
N TYR A 229 0.35 -10.57 -4.86
CA TYR A 229 -0.49 -9.88 -5.82
C TYR A 229 -0.69 -10.69 -7.11
N LEU A 230 0.39 -11.15 -7.73
CA LEU A 230 0.34 -11.96 -8.96
C LEU A 230 -0.33 -13.32 -8.72
N ALA A 231 -0.15 -13.92 -7.55
CA ALA A 231 -0.87 -15.13 -7.16
C ALA A 231 -2.39 -14.90 -7.12
N GLY A 232 -2.81 -13.75 -6.59
CA GLY A 232 -4.22 -13.34 -6.58
C GLY A 232 -4.79 -13.14 -7.98
N VAL A 233 -4.06 -12.44 -8.85
CA VAL A 233 -4.43 -12.24 -10.26
C VAL A 233 -4.56 -13.58 -10.99
N ALA A 234 -3.57 -14.46 -10.86
CA ALA A 234 -3.59 -15.78 -11.51
C ALA A 234 -4.73 -16.66 -10.99
N ALA A 235 -4.96 -16.68 -9.67
CA ALA A 235 -6.06 -17.44 -9.07
C ALA A 235 -7.41 -16.88 -9.51
N GLY A 236 -7.52 -15.56 -9.61
CA GLY A 236 -8.73 -14.86 -10.06
C GLY A 236 -9.16 -15.28 -11.47
N SER A 237 -8.25 -15.17 -12.44
CA SER A 237 -8.53 -15.57 -13.82
C SER A 237 -8.76 -17.07 -13.97
N LEU A 238 -7.98 -17.92 -13.28
CA LEU A 238 -8.18 -19.38 -13.31
C LEU A 238 -9.54 -19.77 -12.73
N ALA A 239 -9.92 -19.23 -11.57
CA ALA A 239 -11.21 -19.55 -10.96
C ALA A 239 -12.38 -19.09 -11.84
N THR A 240 -12.33 -17.84 -12.34
CA THR A 240 -13.36 -17.34 -13.25
C THR A 240 -13.43 -18.13 -14.56
N SER A 241 -12.29 -18.58 -15.11
CA SER A 241 -12.30 -19.43 -16.30
C SER A 241 -13.11 -20.72 -16.11
N LEU A 242 -13.10 -21.27 -14.90
CA LEU A 242 -13.81 -22.51 -14.59
C LEU A 242 -15.27 -22.26 -14.26
N THR A 243 -15.58 -21.24 -13.47
CA THR A 243 -16.97 -20.96 -13.02
C THR A 243 -17.79 -20.28 -14.10
N ASP A 244 -17.19 -19.36 -14.86
CA ASP A 244 -17.83 -18.49 -15.84
C ASP A 244 -17.01 -18.48 -17.15
N PRO A 245 -17.00 -19.60 -17.90
CA PRO A 245 -16.09 -19.81 -19.04
C PRO A 245 -16.32 -18.86 -20.23
N LYS A 246 -17.32 -17.98 -20.19
CA LYS A 246 -17.66 -17.00 -21.24
C LYS A 246 -17.30 -15.56 -20.87
N VAL A 247 -16.87 -15.33 -19.64
CA VAL A 247 -16.65 -13.97 -19.12
C VAL A 247 -15.24 -13.50 -19.47
N TYR A 248 -15.16 -12.29 -20.00
CA TYR A 248 -13.91 -11.54 -20.14
C TYR A 248 -13.55 -10.93 -18.80
N LEU A 249 -12.28 -10.98 -18.41
CA LEU A 249 -11.81 -10.24 -17.23
C LEU A 249 -10.95 -9.06 -17.64
N ALA A 250 -11.19 -7.92 -17.02
CA ALA A 250 -10.38 -6.72 -17.06
C ALA A 250 -10.38 -6.11 -15.67
N GLY A 251 -9.20 -5.86 -15.12
CA GLY A 251 -8.99 -5.12 -13.88
C GLY A 251 -8.05 -5.81 -12.92
N ALA A 252 -7.35 -5.00 -12.13
CA ALA A 252 -6.39 -5.39 -11.10
C ALA A 252 -7.00 -6.08 -9.87
N SER A 253 -8.33 -6.18 -9.80
CA SER A 253 -9.07 -6.51 -8.58
C SER A 253 -8.70 -7.86 -7.95
N GLY A 254 -8.34 -8.88 -8.73
CA GLY A 254 -7.82 -10.14 -8.19
C GLY A 254 -6.55 -9.97 -7.35
N GLY A 255 -5.66 -9.06 -7.76
CA GLY A 255 -4.47 -8.67 -7.00
C GLY A 255 -4.81 -7.79 -5.80
N VAL A 256 -5.72 -6.83 -5.96
CA VAL A 256 -6.19 -5.95 -4.87
C VAL A 256 -6.80 -6.75 -3.73
N TYR A 257 -7.66 -7.72 -4.03
CA TYR A 257 -8.25 -8.62 -3.04
C TYR A 257 -7.22 -9.54 -2.39
N ALA A 258 -6.19 -9.94 -3.15
CA ALA A 258 -5.04 -10.61 -2.56
C ALA A 258 -4.31 -9.74 -1.53
N LEU A 259 -4.14 -8.43 -1.78
CA LEU A 259 -3.53 -7.50 -0.81
C LEU A 259 -4.40 -7.30 0.44
N ILE A 260 -5.72 -7.22 0.29
CA ILE A 260 -6.66 -7.17 1.44
C ILE A 260 -6.48 -8.43 2.29
N ALA A 261 -6.52 -9.60 1.67
CA ALA A 261 -6.36 -10.87 2.38
C ALA A 261 -4.95 -11.09 2.94
N ALA A 262 -3.93 -10.49 2.33
CA ALA A 262 -2.56 -10.49 2.83
C ALA A 262 -2.43 -9.76 4.18
N HIS A 263 -3.17 -8.66 4.38
CA HIS A 263 -3.24 -8.01 5.68
C HIS A 263 -3.90 -8.92 6.72
N ILE A 264 -4.96 -9.64 6.34
CA ILE A 264 -5.59 -10.64 7.21
C ILE A 264 -4.59 -11.75 7.56
N ALA A 265 -3.76 -12.20 6.61
CA ALA A 265 -2.69 -13.15 6.87
C ALA A 265 -1.67 -12.61 7.88
N THR A 266 -1.27 -11.34 7.75
CA THR A 266 -0.37 -10.67 8.71
C THR A 266 -0.99 -10.59 10.10
N ILE A 267 -2.29 -10.25 10.19
CA ILE A 267 -3.06 -10.24 11.45
C ILE A 267 -3.10 -11.63 12.09
N ILE A 268 -3.39 -12.68 11.31
CA ILE A 268 -3.45 -14.06 11.81
C ILE A 268 -2.10 -14.53 12.34
N MET A 269 -1.01 -14.23 11.62
CA MET A 269 0.32 -14.69 12.00
C MET A 269 0.91 -13.94 13.19
N ASN A 270 0.44 -12.72 13.46
CA ASN A 270 1.05 -11.87 14.47
C ASN A 270 0.00 -11.25 15.41
N TRP A 271 -1.07 -11.99 15.67
CA TRP A 271 -2.24 -11.53 16.42
C TRP A 271 -1.91 -10.92 17.78
N SER A 272 -0.96 -11.51 18.53
CA SER A 272 -0.59 -11.05 19.88
C SER A 272 0.19 -9.74 19.88
N GLU A 273 0.79 -9.39 18.75
CA GLU A 273 1.69 -8.25 18.62
C GLU A 273 0.96 -7.01 18.04
N MET A 274 -0.28 -7.15 17.58
CA MET A 274 -1.05 -6.06 16.98
C MET A 274 -2.04 -5.44 17.97
N GLU A 275 -1.79 -4.19 18.39
CA GLU A 275 -2.65 -3.46 19.34
C GLU A 275 -4.10 -3.31 18.86
N PHE A 276 -4.32 -3.15 17.54
CA PHE A 276 -5.65 -2.88 16.95
C PHE A 276 -6.12 -3.96 15.96
N ALA A 277 -5.66 -5.21 16.12
CA ALA A 277 -5.94 -6.32 15.21
C ALA A 277 -7.43 -6.49 14.86
N ILE A 278 -8.31 -6.39 15.87
CA ILE A 278 -9.75 -6.62 15.72
C ILE A 278 -10.39 -5.53 14.87
N ILE A 279 -10.08 -4.26 15.15
CA ILE A 279 -10.64 -3.13 14.42
C ILE A 279 -10.20 -3.19 12.96
N GLN A 280 -8.91 -3.44 12.73
CA GLN A 280 -8.37 -3.56 11.37
C GLN A 280 -9.00 -4.73 10.59
N LEU A 281 -9.20 -5.89 11.25
CA LEU A 281 -9.90 -7.02 10.65
C LEU A 281 -11.35 -6.66 10.29
N LEU A 282 -12.08 -5.98 11.17
CA LEU A 282 -13.46 -5.55 10.90
C LEU A 282 -13.54 -4.57 9.74
N VAL A 283 -12.62 -3.61 9.62
CA VAL A 283 -12.55 -2.68 8.49
C VAL A 283 -12.35 -3.43 7.17
N PHE A 284 -11.40 -4.37 7.11
CA PHE A 284 -11.16 -5.14 5.89
C PHE A 284 -12.33 -6.06 5.52
N LEU A 285 -12.95 -6.70 6.52
CA LEU A 285 -14.14 -7.53 6.30
C LEU A 285 -15.32 -6.69 5.79
N LEU A 286 -15.53 -5.48 6.34
CA LEU A 286 -16.58 -4.57 5.88
C LEU A 286 -16.35 -4.12 4.44
N LEU A 287 -15.13 -3.68 4.11
CA LEU A 287 -14.78 -3.27 2.74
C LEU A 287 -14.99 -4.40 1.74
N ALA A 288 -14.51 -5.61 2.04
CA ALA A 288 -14.70 -6.77 1.19
C ALA A 288 -16.18 -7.17 1.06
N ALA A 289 -16.94 -7.10 2.15
CA ALA A 289 -18.37 -7.45 2.15
C ALA A 289 -19.20 -6.47 1.30
N VAL A 290 -18.92 -5.16 1.38
CA VAL A 290 -19.62 -4.16 0.58
C VAL A 290 -19.30 -4.32 -0.91
N ASP A 291 -18.03 -4.52 -1.28
CA ASP A 291 -17.64 -4.66 -2.68
C ASP A 291 -18.13 -5.99 -3.29
N ILE A 292 -17.99 -7.12 -2.59
CA ILE A 292 -18.56 -8.40 -3.04
C ILE A 292 -20.10 -8.32 -3.09
N GLY A 293 -20.73 -7.71 -2.09
CA GLY A 293 -22.18 -7.57 -2.00
C GLY A 293 -22.74 -6.73 -3.14
N THR A 294 -22.08 -5.62 -3.50
CA THR A 294 -22.47 -4.80 -4.66
C THR A 294 -22.27 -5.55 -5.97
N ALA A 295 -21.15 -6.27 -6.15
CA ALA A 295 -20.92 -7.08 -7.35
C ALA A 295 -21.97 -8.21 -7.52
N VAL A 296 -22.35 -8.87 -6.43
CA VAL A 296 -23.41 -9.91 -6.43
C VAL A 296 -24.77 -9.28 -6.72
N TYR A 297 -25.10 -8.17 -6.07
CA TYR A 297 -26.37 -7.46 -6.27
C TYR A 297 -26.54 -6.96 -7.71
N ASP A 298 -25.49 -6.38 -8.30
CA ASP A 298 -25.54 -5.88 -9.67
C ASP A 298 -25.74 -7.01 -10.69
N ARG A 299 -25.16 -8.19 -10.42
CA ARG A 299 -25.29 -9.39 -11.27
C ARG A 299 -26.68 -10.02 -11.19
N TYR A 300 -27.19 -10.27 -9.99
CA TYR A 300 -28.43 -11.04 -9.81
C TYR A 300 -29.69 -10.17 -9.82
N TRP A 301 -29.57 -8.88 -9.49
CA TRP A 301 -30.72 -8.00 -9.32
C TRP A 301 -30.79 -6.91 -10.39
N ARG A 302 -29.69 -6.19 -10.66
CA ARG A 302 -29.71 -5.08 -11.64
C ARG A 302 -29.47 -5.50 -13.10
N HIS A 303 -29.07 -6.75 -13.37
CA HIS A 303 -28.79 -7.25 -14.73
C HIS A 303 -27.86 -6.32 -15.53
N VAL A 304 -26.91 -5.67 -14.86
CA VAL A 304 -25.95 -4.79 -15.53
C VAL A 304 -25.01 -5.66 -16.35
N ALA A 305 -24.86 -5.37 -17.65
CA ALA A 305 -24.08 -6.16 -18.60
C ALA A 305 -22.56 -6.21 -18.32
N GLN A 306 -22.10 -5.57 -17.24
CA GLN A 306 -20.71 -5.52 -16.82
C GLN A 306 -20.46 -6.65 -15.81
N ASN A 307 -19.99 -7.79 -16.31
CA ASN A 307 -19.68 -8.96 -15.49
C ASN A 307 -18.36 -8.74 -14.72
N ILE A 308 -18.39 -7.90 -13.68
CA ILE A 308 -17.27 -7.78 -12.74
C ILE A 308 -17.17 -9.11 -11.99
N GLY A 309 -16.01 -9.76 -12.10
CA GLY A 309 -15.80 -11.12 -11.61
C GLY A 309 -15.70 -11.18 -10.09
N TYR A 310 -16.83 -11.29 -9.39
CA TYR A 310 -16.86 -11.59 -7.95
C TYR A 310 -16.08 -12.87 -7.62
N VAL A 311 -16.05 -13.84 -8.54
CA VAL A 311 -15.23 -15.05 -8.43
C VAL A 311 -13.75 -14.70 -8.44
N ALA A 312 -13.33 -13.75 -9.27
CA ALA A 312 -11.94 -13.30 -9.31
C ALA A 312 -11.55 -12.60 -8.01
N HIS A 313 -12.44 -11.81 -7.43
CA HIS A 313 -12.23 -11.17 -6.13
C HIS A 313 -12.07 -12.21 -5.01
N LEU A 314 -12.98 -13.19 -4.94
CA LEU A 314 -12.95 -14.26 -3.95
C LEU A 314 -11.70 -15.14 -4.09
N ALA A 315 -11.39 -15.59 -5.31
CA ALA A 315 -10.22 -16.43 -5.56
C ALA A 315 -8.92 -15.65 -5.32
N GLY A 316 -8.89 -14.36 -5.67
CA GLY A 316 -7.80 -13.44 -5.33
C GLY A 316 -7.57 -13.36 -3.83
N ALA A 317 -8.64 -13.17 -3.03
CA ALA A 317 -8.56 -13.14 -1.57
C ALA A 317 -8.07 -14.48 -0.98
N ILE A 318 -8.58 -15.62 -1.47
CA ILE A 318 -8.12 -16.94 -1.01
C ILE A 318 -6.63 -17.12 -1.31
N ALA A 319 -6.19 -16.80 -2.53
CA ALA A 319 -4.78 -16.87 -2.89
C ALA A 319 -3.92 -15.92 -2.05
N GLY A 320 -4.38 -14.70 -1.82
CA GLY A 320 -3.68 -13.71 -0.99
C GLY A 320 -3.51 -14.17 0.46
N LEU A 321 -4.53 -14.80 1.04
CA LEU A 321 -4.45 -15.39 2.38
C LEU A 321 -3.45 -16.56 2.42
N LEU A 322 -3.56 -17.52 1.50
CA LEU A 322 -2.72 -18.73 1.49
C LEU A 322 -1.26 -18.41 1.19
N VAL A 323 -1.00 -17.61 0.16
CA VAL A 323 0.36 -17.16 -0.20
C VAL A 323 0.88 -16.17 0.85
N GLY A 324 0.03 -15.33 1.42
CA GLY A 324 0.38 -14.41 2.50
C GLY A 324 0.93 -15.12 3.73
N ILE A 325 0.26 -16.18 4.19
CA ILE A 325 0.74 -17.06 5.28
C ILE A 325 2.09 -17.70 4.93
N GLY A 326 2.28 -18.06 3.65
CA GLY A 326 3.49 -18.72 3.16
C GLY A 326 4.70 -17.79 3.04
N VAL A 327 4.46 -16.59 2.55
CA VAL A 327 5.48 -15.69 2.02
C VAL A 327 5.73 -14.51 2.95
N LEU A 328 4.74 -13.94 3.64
CA LEU A 328 4.98 -12.73 4.46
C LEU A 328 5.82 -13.04 5.70
N ARG A 329 6.46 -12.00 6.25
CA ARG A 329 7.35 -12.14 7.40
C ARG A 329 6.52 -12.54 8.64
N ASN A 330 6.89 -13.65 9.24
CA ASN A 330 6.40 -14.09 10.53
C ASN A 330 7.43 -13.71 11.62
N LEU A 331 7.00 -12.92 12.59
CA LEU A 331 7.89 -12.32 13.59
C LEU A 331 8.31 -13.33 14.67
N GLU A 332 7.42 -14.20 15.13
CA GLU A 332 7.73 -15.26 16.10
C GLU A 332 7.25 -16.61 15.60
N LYS A 333 8.17 -17.53 15.30
CA LYS A 333 7.80 -18.85 14.77
C LYS A 333 7.30 -19.78 15.87
N ARG A 334 5.99 -19.96 15.98
CA ARG A 334 5.37 -20.98 16.84
C ARG A 334 5.28 -22.33 16.13
N LYS A 335 5.25 -23.43 16.90
CA LYS A 335 5.25 -24.81 16.34
C LYS A 335 4.02 -25.11 15.46
N TRP A 336 2.87 -24.50 15.75
CA TRP A 336 1.63 -24.71 15.00
C TRP A 336 1.64 -23.97 13.65
N GLU A 337 2.29 -22.81 13.57
CA GLU A 337 2.40 -22.01 12.34
C GLU A 337 3.14 -22.76 11.24
N ARG A 338 4.11 -23.60 11.58
CA ARG A 338 4.76 -24.47 10.60
C ARG A 338 3.78 -25.46 9.94
N ARG A 339 2.81 -25.97 10.70
CA ARG A 339 1.77 -26.86 10.13
C ARG A 339 0.80 -26.06 9.25
N LEU A 340 0.40 -24.87 9.70
CA LEU A 340 -0.45 -23.96 8.92
C LEU A 340 0.24 -23.55 7.61
N TRP A 341 1.54 -23.24 7.66
CA TRP A 341 2.36 -22.88 6.50
C TRP A 341 2.38 -23.99 5.45
N TRP A 342 2.66 -25.24 5.86
CA TRP A 342 2.62 -26.39 4.95
C TRP A 342 1.22 -26.64 4.38
N ALA A 343 0.18 -26.53 5.22
CA ALA A 343 -1.20 -26.68 4.78
C ALA A 343 -1.59 -25.62 3.73
N ALA A 344 -1.21 -24.35 3.97
CA ALA A 344 -1.50 -23.24 3.07
C ALA A 344 -0.79 -23.41 1.71
N ILE A 345 0.49 -23.77 1.72
CA ILE A 345 1.27 -24.05 0.51
C ILE A 345 0.67 -25.21 -0.28
N LEU A 346 0.42 -26.34 0.38
CA LEU A 346 -0.15 -27.51 -0.27
C LEU A 346 -1.50 -27.20 -0.89
N LEU A 347 -2.37 -26.50 -0.17
CA LEU A 347 -3.69 -26.11 -0.66
C LEU A 347 -3.58 -25.16 -1.86
N TYR A 348 -2.74 -24.12 -1.79
CA TYR A 348 -2.56 -23.18 -2.90
C TYR A 348 -2.08 -23.89 -4.17
N PHE A 349 -1.00 -24.67 -4.08
CA PHE A 349 -0.48 -25.38 -5.26
C PHE A 349 -1.47 -26.40 -5.80
N THR A 350 -2.23 -27.10 -4.93
CA THR A 350 -3.27 -28.04 -5.36
C THR A 350 -4.35 -27.32 -6.17
N LEU A 351 -4.85 -26.18 -5.68
CA LEU A 351 -5.88 -25.39 -6.37
C LEU A 351 -5.37 -24.84 -7.71
N MET A 352 -4.15 -24.30 -7.75
CA MET A 352 -3.55 -23.76 -8.97
C MET A 352 -3.29 -24.85 -10.01
N ILE A 353 -2.71 -25.98 -9.61
CA ILE A 353 -2.47 -27.12 -10.51
C ILE A 353 -3.81 -27.65 -11.03
N ALA A 354 -4.80 -27.85 -10.16
CA ALA A 354 -6.13 -28.30 -10.59
C ALA A 354 -6.75 -27.33 -11.62
N GLY A 355 -6.64 -26.02 -11.40
CA GLY A 355 -7.17 -25.02 -12.33
C GLY A 355 -6.45 -24.97 -13.68
N VAL A 356 -5.12 -25.14 -13.67
CA VAL A 356 -4.32 -25.23 -14.90
C VAL A 356 -4.64 -26.52 -15.66
N LEU A 357 -4.67 -27.67 -14.98
CA LEU A 357 -5.01 -28.96 -15.59
C LEU A 357 -6.42 -28.94 -16.17
N ALA A 358 -7.39 -28.34 -15.47
CA ALA A 358 -8.76 -28.20 -15.98
C ALA A 358 -8.79 -27.33 -17.25
N ASN A 359 -8.01 -26.25 -17.32
CA ASN A 359 -7.91 -25.44 -18.54
C ASN A 359 -7.26 -26.19 -19.71
N ILE A 360 -6.31 -27.07 -19.45
CA ILE A 360 -5.61 -27.84 -20.49
C ILE A 360 -6.47 -29.01 -20.98
N PHE A 361 -7.02 -29.80 -20.07
CA PHE A 361 -7.62 -31.10 -20.38
C PHE A 361 -9.15 -31.06 -20.51
N TRP A 362 -9.84 -30.12 -19.86
CA TRP A 362 -11.30 -30.04 -19.90
C TRP A 362 -11.79 -29.09 -21.01
N THR A 363 -11.35 -29.31 -22.25
CA THR A 363 -11.61 -28.41 -23.37
C THR A 363 -13.10 -28.26 -23.69
N GLU A 364 -13.90 -29.32 -23.55
CA GLU A 364 -15.34 -29.32 -23.81
C GLU A 364 -16.12 -28.27 -23.01
N ARG A 365 -15.67 -27.95 -21.78
CA ARG A 365 -16.31 -26.93 -20.92
C ARG A 365 -16.26 -25.53 -21.51
N PHE A 366 -15.38 -25.29 -22.47
CA PHE A 366 -15.11 -23.98 -23.06
C PHE A 366 -15.59 -23.86 -24.52
N VAL A 367 -16.32 -24.85 -25.05
CA VAL A 367 -16.75 -24.92 -26.46
C VAL A 367 -18.20 -24.41 -26.67
N ILE A 368 -18.95 -24.13 -25.61
CA ILE A 368 -20.37 -23.71 -25.67
C ILE A 368 -20.49 -22.20 -25.73
#